data_AF-X0WS62-F1
#
_entry.id   AF-X0WS62-F1
#
_cell.length_a   1.000
_cell.length_b   1.000
_cell.length_c   1.000
_cell.angle_alpha   90.00
_cell.angle_beta   90.00
_cell.angle_gamma   90.00
#
_symmetry.space_group_name_H-M   'P 1'
#
loop_
_entity.id
_entity.type
_entity.pdbx_description
1 polymer ?
#
loop_
_entity_poly.entity_id
_entity_poly.type
_entity_poly.pdbx_seq_one_letter_code
_entity_poly.pdbx_strand_id
1 'polypeptide(L)' 'WQEACLVYECRPAQCRSFPFWPDALKSKAAFRAISRGCPGVGKGRLYTVEDILAIASGLRDT' A
#
# COMPACT_ATOMS: atom_id res chain seq x y z
N TRP A 1 5.85 -12.78 12.68
CA TRP A 1 5.52 -12.59 11.27
C TRP A 1 6.01 -13.77 10.44
N GLN A 2 5.41 -14.95 10.61
CA GLN A 2 5.83 -16.16 9.87
C GLN A 2 4.68 -16.85 9.14
N GLU A 3 3.48 -16.26 9.12
CA GLU A 3 2.35 -16.80 8.38
C GLU A 3 1.88 -15.76 7.36
N ALA A 4 1.94 -16.14 6.08
CA ALA A 4 1.35 -15.38 4.99
C ALA A 4 -0.17 -15.49 5.06
N CYS A 5 -0.89 -14.47 4.55
CA CYS A 5 -2.33 -14.54 4.47
C CYS A 5 -2.76 -15.72 3.59
N LEU A 6 -3.52 -16.68 4.13
CA LEU A 6 -3.98 -17.88 3.38
C LEU A 6 -4.84 -17.52 2.15
N VAL A 7 -5.41 -16.32 2.15
CA VAL A 7 -6.26 -15.77 1.08
C VAL A 7 -5.57 -14.62 0.35
N TYR A 8 -4.23 -14.65 0.28
CA TYR A 8 -3.45 -13.56 -0.33
C TYR A 8 -3.87 -13.24 -1.77
N GLU A 9 -4.19 -14.26 -2.57
CA GLU A 9 -4.64 -14.08 -3.96
C GLU A 9 -6.01 -13.40 -4.07
N CYS A 10 -6.90 -13.64 -3.11
CA CYS A 10 -8.25 -13.06 -3.07
C CYS A 10 -8.36 -11.85 -2.11
N ARG A 11 -7.22 -11.25 -1.76
CA ARG A 11 -7.17 -10.03 -0.94
C ARG A 11 -8.10 -8.94 -1.52
N PRO A 12 -8.89 -8.24 -0.68
CA PRO A 12 -9.79 -7.18 -1.15
C PRO A 12 -8.99 -6.00 -1.71
N ALA A 13 -9.63 -5.14 -2.50
CA ALA A 13 -8.99 -3.93 -3.07
C ALA A 13 -8.28 -3.08 -2.01
N GLN A 14 -8.86 -2.99 -0.80
CA GLN A 14 -8.22 -2.34 0.35
C GLN A 14 -6.83 -2.93 0.64
N CYS A 15 -6.70 -4.26 0.76
CA CYS A 15 -5.40 -4.89 1.03
C CYS A 15 -4.41 -4.75 -0.14
N ARG A 16 -4.89 -4.67 -1.39
CA ARG A 16 -4.06 -4.45 -2.58
C ARG A 16 -3.57 -3.02 -2.72
N SER A 17 -4.26 -2.07 -2.12
CA SER A 17 -3.85 -0.67 -2.19
C SER A 17 -2.74 -0.31 -1.21
N PHE A 18 -2.29 -1.23 -0.34
CA PHE A 18 -1.14 -0.99 0.54
C PHE A 18 0.14 -0.84 -0.29
N PRO A 19 0.99 0.19 -0.07
CA PRO A 19 1.01 1.12 1.07
C PRO A 19 0.29 2.46 0.83
N PHE A 20 -0.46 2.62 -0.25
CA PHE A 20 -1.13 3.86 -0.67
C PHE A 20 -2.51 4.07 -0.03
N TRP A 21 -2.73 3.52 1.16
CA TRP A 21 -3.95 3.80 1.91
C TRP A 21 -4.13 5.31 2.16
N PRO A 22 -5.36 5.83 2.18
CA PRO A 22 -5.61 7.25 2.44
C PRO A 22 -4.90 7.78 3.69
N ASP A 23 -4.85 6.98 4.77
CA ASP A 23 -4.16 7.36 6.01
C ASP A 23 -2.65 7.54 5.83
N ALA A 24 -2.01 6.73 4.99
CA ALA A 24 -0.59 6.83 4.70
C ALA A 24 -0.26 8.07 3.85
N LEU A 25 -1.19 8.49 3.00
CA LEU A 25 -1.05 9.63 2.10
C LEU A 25 -1.31 10.99 2.78
N LYS A 26 -1.86 11.02 4.00
CA LYS A 26 -2.14 12.26 4.75
C LYS A 26 -0.92 13.13 4.99
N SER A 27 0.26 12.53 5.17
CA SER A 27 1.51 13.27 5.34
C SER A 27 2.73 12.38 5.16
N LYS A 28 3.89 13.01 4.94
CA LYS A 28 5.19 12.31 4.94
C LYS A 28 5.46 11.56 6.25
N ALA A 29 4.99 12.09 7.38
CA ALA A 29 5.14 11.43 8.68
C ALA A 29 4.26 10.18 8.78
N ALA A 30 3.02 10.23 8.29
CA ALA A 30 2.12 9.08 8.24
C ALA A 30 2.67 7.96 7.34
N PHE A 31 3.16 8.32 6.15
CA PHE A 31 3.82 7.35 5.27
C PHE A 31 5.04 6.70 5.95
N ARG A 32 5.92 7.49 6.56
CA ARG A 32 7.07 6.97 7.32
C ARG A 32 6.64 6.06 8.48
N ALA A 33 5.54 6.38 9.15
CA ALA A 33 5.05 5.56 10.25
C ALA A 33 4.65 4.16 9.80
N ILE A 34 3.93 4.04 8.67
CA ILE A 34 3.57 2.72 8.11
C ILE A 34 4.79 1.99 7.53
N SER A 35 5.77 2.71 6.98
CA SER A 35 6.99 2.09 6.43
C SER A 35 7.81 1.36 7.50
N ARG A 36 7.73 1.80 8.76
CA ARG A 36 8.37 1.09 9.88
C ARG A 36 7.76 -0.29 10.15
N GLY A 37 6.48 -0.47 9.81
CA GLY A 37 5.75 -1.73 10.01
C GLY A 37 5.92 -2.74 8.89
N CYS A 38 6.44 -2.34 7.72
CA CYS A 38 6.65 -3.25 6.60
C CYS A 38 7.94 -2.90 5.84
N PRO A 39 8.95 -3.80 5.82
CA PRO A 39 10.24 -3.55 5.17
C PRO A 39 10.18 -3.50 3.65
N GLY A 40 9.02 -3.82 3.05
CA GLY A 40 8.76 -3.69 1.61
C GLY A 40 8.34 -2.28 1.20
N VAL A 41 7.87 -1.44 2.13
CA VAL A 41 7.46 -0.07 1.80
C VAL A 41 8.68 0.78 1.42
N GLY A 42 8.60 1.44 0.27
CA GLY A 42 9.72 2.21 -0.29
C GLY A 42 10.70 1.36 -1.11
N LYS A 43 10.40 0.09 -1.37
CA LYS A 43 11.13 -0.78 -2.30
C LYS A 43 10.21 -1.20 -3.45
N GLY A 44 10.80 -1.40 -4.64
CA GLY A 44 10.06 -1.86 -5.82
C GLY A 44 9.75 -0.75 -6.82
N ARG A 45 8.64 -0.89 -7.53
CA ARG A 45 8.22 0.00 -8.61
C ARG A 45 7.99 1.43 -8.12
N LEU A 46 8.47 2.40 -8.89
CA LEU A 46 8.08 3.81 -8.73
C LEU A 46 6.72 4.04 -9.40
N TYR A 47 5.82 4.66 -8.66
CA TYR A 47 4.47 5.01 -9.09
C TYR A 47 4.39 6.51 -9.30
N THR A 48 3.65 6.95 -10.32
CA THR A 48 3.32 8.36 -10.48
C THR A 48 2.25 8.77 -9.48
N VAL A 49 2.01 10.06 -9.31
CA VAL A 49 0.95 10.55 -8.42
C VAL A 49 -0.42 10.04 -8.89
N GLU A 50 -0.65 10.00 -10.20
CA GLU A 50 -1.89 9.51 -10.81
C GLU A 50 -2.10 8.02 -10.50
N ASP A 51 -1.05 7.20 -10.60
CA ASP A 51 -1.11 5.79 -10.23
C ASP A 51 -1.45 5.63 -8.76
N ILE A 52 -0.78 6.39 -7.87
CA ILE A 52 -1.02 6.33 -6.42
C ILE A 52 -2.48 6.68 -6.10
N LEU A 53 -3.02 7.74 -6.70
CA LEU A 53 -4.41 8.15 -6.48
C LEU A 53 -5.42 7.14 -7.01
N ALA A 54 -5.14 6.54 -8.17
CA ALA A 54 -5.98 5.47 -8.73
C ALA A 54 -6.00 4.23 -7.83
N ILE A 55 -4.83 3.85 -7.29
CA ILE A 55 -4.70 2.72 -6.37
C ILE A 55 -5.40 3.00 -5.03
N ALA A 56 -5.21 4.19 -4.46
CA ALA A 56 -5.85 4.61 -3.21
C ALA A 56 -7.39 4.62 -3.32
N SER A 57 -7.91 4.86 -4.53
CA SER A 57 -9.35 4.88 -4.83
C SER A 57 -9.91 3.51 -5.25
N GLY A 58 -9.08 2.45 -5.28
CA GLY A 58 -9.49 1.11 -5.69
C GLY A 58 -9.77 0.95 -7.18
N LEU A 59 -9.33 1.91 -8.01
CA LEU A 59 -9.44 1.83 -9.47
C LEU A 59 -8.31 1.00 -10.10
N ARG A 60 -7.24 0.74 -9.34
CA ARG A 60 -6.07 -0.07 -9.71
C ARG A 60 -5.50 -0.78 -8.48
N ASP A 61 -4.70 -1.81 -8.71
CA ASP A 61 -3.96 -2.56 -7.69
C ASP A 61 -2.45 -2.30 -7.78
N THR A 62 -1.71 -2.49 -6.67
CA THR A 62 -0.23 -2.50 -6.66
C THR A 62 0.38 -3.79 -7.16
#